data_AF-A0A358PFX2-F1
#
_entry.id   AF-A0A358PFX2-F1
#
_cell.length_a   1.000
_cell.length_b   1.000
_cell.length_c   1.000
_cell.angle_alpha   90.00
_cell.angle_beta   90.00
_cell.angle_gamma   90.00
#
_symmetry.space_group_name_H-M   'P 1'
#
loop_
_entity.id
_entity.type
_entity.pdbx_description
1 polymer ?
#
loop_
_entity_poly.entity_id
_entity_poly.type
_entity_poly.pdbx_seq_one_letter_code
_entity_poly.pdbx_strand_id
1 'polypeptide(L)'
;ATAGTTIELTATPAEGYTLDYFTLDGERINGDTFSMPARNVEVSAVFTANAYSINVVQPANGTVSASATSATAGTTIELTATPAEGYTLDYFTLDGERINGDTFIMPARNVEVSAVFTANAYSITVVQPTGGTVSASATSATAGTTVKLTANPAEGYTLDYFTLDGARINGDTFIMPARNVEVSAVFTANAYSITVVQPTGGTVSASKLSAFFGEAVELTAVPDEGYELSHYVVNGAANNGGTFTMPARDVIVTAVFTKIAEPSVNLALNATIYYSNKKYPDYAKNGPQHAFDGKMSDREADKWHASGINGWVAFDIHTPVANPILKIYHAGSAGEGSDLNTSSWDVYILNERYLTEEAYFNMDRSTQNRVCQIAWFWKRIHVTTGNTADISVDHIDMPEARRLFKINMRKTNQTGYPYHLNVYEIEMYAGN
;
A
#
# COMPACT_ATOMS: atom_id res chain seq x y z
N ALA A 1 -71.54 17.33 90.79
CA ALA A 1 -73.01 17.10 90.71
C ALA A 1 -73.51 16.53 92.04
N THR A 2 -74.81 16.54 92.31
CA THR A 2 -75.39 15.96 93.54
C THR A 2 -75.48 14.43 93.44
N ALA A 3 -75.35 13.73 94.58
CA ALA A 3 -75.40 12.27 94.59
C ALA A 3 -76.73 11.74 94.01
N GLY A 4 -76.66 10.69 93.19
CA GLY A 4 -77.81 10.08 92.50
C GLY A 4 -78.20 10.74 91.18
N THR A 5 -77.53 11.82 90.76
CA THR A 5 -77.73 12.40 89.42
C THR A 5 -76.98 11.60 88.37
N THR A 6 -77.64 11.28 87.25
CA THR A 6 -76.97 10.69 86.08
C THR A 6 -76.13 11.76 85.40
N ILE A 7 -74.86 11.45 85.20
CA ILE A 7 -73.90 12.28 84.48
C ILE A 7 -73.63 11.62 83.15
N GLU A 8 -73.75 12.40 82.07
CA GLU A 8 -73.37 12.02 80.71
C GLU A 8 -71.94 12.51 80.45
N LEU A 9 -71.12 11.63 79.91
CA LEU A 9 -69.72 11.83 79.61
C LEU A 9 -69.57 11.97 78.11
N THR A 10 -68.91 13.05 77.70
CA THR A 10 -68.54 13.26 76.31
C THR A 10 -67.04 13.47 76.24
N ALA A 11 -66.39 12.78 75.30
CA ALA A 11 -65.01 13.03 74.94
C ALA A 11 -64.94 13.29 73.45
N THR A 12 -64.17 14.30 73.05
CA THR A 12 -63.83 14.55 71.65
C THR A 12 -62.41 14.00 71.45
N PRO A 13 -62.24 12.86 70.76
CA PRO A 13 -60.90 12.34 70.47
C PRO A 13 -60.08 13.34 69.66
N ALA A 14 -58.76 13.35 69.88
CA ALA A 14 -57.84 14.00 68.96
C ALA A 14 -57.88 13.31 67.58
N GLU A 15 -57.47 14.02 66.53
CA GLU A 15 -57.38 13.46 65.19
C GLU A 15 -56.52 12.18 65.18
N GLY A 16 -57.01 11.11 64.54
CA GLY A 16 -56.32 9.81 64.52
C GLY A 16 -56.63 8.88 65.70
N TYR A 17 -57.47 9.30 66.66
CA TYR A 17 -57.85 8.48 67.81
C TYR A 17 -59.37 8.24 67.85
N THR A 18 -59.77 7.09 68.39
CA THR A 18 -61.16 6.80 68.75
C THR A 18 -61.28 6.62 70.25
N LEU A 19 -62.37 7.11 70.84
CA LEU A 19 -62.71 6.81 72.22
C LEU A 19 -62.97 5.30 72.35
N ASP A 20 -62.27 4.64 73.26
CA ASP A 20 -62.46 3.22 73.58
C ASP A 20 -63.44 3.09 74.76
N TYR A 21 -63.11 3.72 75.90
CA TYR A 21 -63.97 3.72 77.08
C TYR A 21 -63.67 4.88 78.04
N PHE A 22 -64.61 5.14 78.93
CA PHE A 22 -64.39 5.98 80.11
C PHE A 22 -63.99 5.13 81.32
N THR A 23 -63.25 5.73 82.25
CA THR A 23 -63.00 5.17 83.58
C THR A 23 -63.57 6.07 84.67
N LEU A 24 -64.00 5.45 85.76
CA LEU A 24 -64.40 6.10 87.00
C LEU A 24 -63.49 5.60 88.12
N ASP A 25 -62.70 6.49 88.71
CA ASP A 25 -61.66 6.19 89.70
C ASP A 25 -60.69 5.06 89.27
N GLY A 26 -60.37 5.02 87.98
CA GLY A 26 -59.47 4.03 87.40
C GLY A 26 -60.13 2.74 86.91
N GLU A 27 -61.42 2.50 87.17
CA GLU A 27 -62.15 1.34 86.67
C GLU A 27 -62.93 1.65 85.39
N ARG A 28 -62.86 0.76 84.39
CA ARG A 28 -63.62 0.89 83.13
C ARG A 28 -65.12 0.85 83.39
N ILE A 29 -65.86 1.80 82.84
CA ILE A 29 -67.34 1.79 82.85
C ILE A 29 -67.89 1.40 81.48
N ASN A 30 -69.09 0.82 81.46
CA ASN A 30 -69.77 0.40 80.25
C ASN A 30 -70.78 1.47 79.83
N GLY A 31 -70.56 2.11 78.69
CA GLY A 31 -71.35 3.26 78.22
C GLY A 31 -70.72 4.61 78.60
N ASP A 32 -71.48 5.67 78.34
CA ASP A 32 -71.09 7.08 78.46
C ASP A 32 -71.81 7.77 79.63
N THR A 33 -72.42 7.02 80.55
CA THR A 33 -73.11 7.61 81.71
C THR A 33 -72.74 6.91 83.01
N PHE A 34 -72.80 7.65 84.12
CA PHE A 34 -72.72 7.08 85.47
C PHE A 34 -73.60 7.85 86.46
N SER A 35 -74.00 7.21 87.56
CA SER A 35 -74.69 7.89 88.66
C SER A 35 -73.68 8.49 89.64
N MET A 36 -73.73 9.81 89.85
CA MET A 36 -72.82 10.52 90.74
C MET A 36 -72.90 9.95 92.18
N PRO A 37 -71.80 9.44 92.76
CA PRO A 37 -71.80 8.96 94.13
C PRO A 37 -71.71 10.13 95.13
N ALA A 38 -71.94 9.86 96.42
CA ALA A 38 -71.78 10.85 97.51
C ALA A 38 -70.32 11.08 97.91
N ARG A 39 -69.42 11.10 96.91
CA ARG A 39 -67.98 11.37 97.06
C ARG A 39 -67.44 11.97 95.76
N ASN A 40 -66.26 12.54 95.83
CA ASN A 40 -65.53 12.95 94.63
C ASN A 40 -65.14 11.71 93.83
N VAL A 41 -65.14 11.88 92.51
CA VAL A 41 -64.74 10.86 91.54
C VAL A 41 -63.78 11.48 90.55
N GLU A 42 -62.83 10.70 90.09
CA GLU A 42 -62.00 11.01 88.93
C GLU A 42 -62.59 10.32 87.69
N VAL A 43 -62.77 11.07 86.61
CA VAL A 43 -63.24 10.52 85.34
C VAL A 43 -62.14 10.72 84.31
N SER A 44 -61.74 9.65 83.64
CA SER A 44 -60.79 9.69 82.53
C SER A 44 -61.39 9.04 81.27
N ALA A 45 -60.88 9.44 80.11
CA ALA A 45 -61.19 8.81 78.83
C ALA A 45 -59.95 8.09 78.30
N VAL A 46 -60.14 6.86 77.82
CA VAL A 46 -59.09 6.06 77.19
C VAL A 46 -59.35 6.03 75.69
N PHE A 47 -58.31 6.32 74.90
CA PHE A 47 -58.38 6.37 73.45
C PHE A 47 -57.47 5.33 72.82
N THR A 48 -57.88 4.81 71.68
CA THR A 48 -57.07 3.93 70.82
C THR A 48 -56.63 4.69 69.58
N ALA A 49 -55.36 4.57 69.21
CA ALA A 49 -54.86 5.13 67.96
C ALA A 49 -55.34 4.29 66.76
N ASN A 50 -55.89 4.95 65.75
CA ASN A 50 -56.33 4.30 64.52
C ASN A 50 -55.12 3.98 63.64
N ALA A 51 -55.11 2.78 63.05
CA ALA A 51 -54.18 2.43 61.98
C ALA A 51 -54.82 2.71 60.63
N TYR A 52 -54.08 3.37 59.76
CA TYR A 52 -54.48 3.73 58.41
C TYR A 52 -53.64 2.95 57.40
N SER A 53 -54.24 2.52 56.28
CA SER A 53 -53.57 1.70 55.27
C SER A 53 -52.70 2.52 54.33
N ILE A 54 -51.62 1.91 53.86
CA ILE A 54 -50.70 2.44 52.84
C ILE A 54 -50.82 1.53 51.61
N ASN A 55 -51.45 2.04 50.54
CA ASN A 55 -51.52 1.34 49.26
C ASN A 55 -50.30 1.67 48.43
N VAL A 56 -49.53 0.67 48.02
CA VAL A 56 -48.33 0.86 47.19
C VAL A 56 -48.67 0.56 45.73
N VAL A 57 -48.73 1.58 44.89
CA VAL A 57 -48.97 1.44 43.45
C VAL A 57 -47.64 1.30 42.72
N GLN A 58 -47.43 0.16 42.06
CA GLN A 58 -46.21 -0.10 41.31
C GLN A 58 -46.19 0.76 40.03
N PRO A 59 -45.15 1.59 39.83
CA PRO A 59 -45.01 2.41 38.64
C PRO A 59 -44.47 1.61 37.45
N ALA A 60 -44.47 2.22 36.28
CA ALA A 60 -43.69 1.73 35.15
C ALA A 60 -42.19 1.97 35.39
N ASN A 61 -41.32 1.11 34.84
CA ASN A 61 -39.86 1.27 34.81
C ASN A 61 -39.15 1.22 36.18
N GLY A 62 -39.74 0.54 37.16
CA GLY A 62 -39.10 0.21 38.42
C GLY A 62 -40.09 -0.39 39.42
N THR A 63 -39.66 -0.58 40.66
CA THR A 63 -40.51 -1.05 41.76
C THR A 63 -40.43 -0.10 42.94
N VAL A 64 -41.49 -0.06 43.75
CA VAL A 64 -41.57 0.75 44.97
C VAL A 64 -42.07 -0.11 46.14
N SER A 65 -41.56 0.16 47.33
CA SER A 65 -42.01 -0.44 48.59
C SER A 65 -42.09 0.61 49.69
N ALA A 66 -42.93 0.37 50.69
CA ALA A 66 -43.02 1.16 51.91
C ALA A 66 -42.57 0.30 53.11
N SER A 67 -42.03 0.95 54.16
CA SER A 67 -41.58 0.27 55.37
C SER A 67 -42.70 -0.42 56.17
N ALA A 68 -43.96 -0.05 55.91
CA ALA A 68 -45.15 -0.67 56.48
C ALA A 68 -46.33 -0.63 55.49
N THR A 69 -47.30 -1.54 55.65
CA THR A 69 -48.56 -1.56 54.91
C THR A 69 -49.69 -0.80 55.61
N SER A 70 -49.50 -0.42 56.87
CA SER A 70 -50.40 0.42 57.66
C SER A 70 -49.68 1.03 58.86
N ALA A 71 -50.06 2.23 59.30
CA ALA A 71 -49.48 2.89 60.46
C ALA A 71 -50.46 3.85 61.15
N THR A 72 -50.15 4.22 62.39
CA THR A 72 -50.89 5.26 63.13
C THR A 72 -50.52 6.66 62.64
N ALA A 73 -51.42 7.63 62.80
CA ALA A 73 -51.13 9.02 62.46
C ALA A 73 -49.89 9.53 63.23
N GLY A 74 -49.01 10.26 62.54
CA GLY A 74 -47.75 10.76 63.10
C GLY A 74 -46.55 9.82 62.97
N THR A 75 -46.74 8.56 62.56
CA THR A 75 -45.63 7.63 62.28
C THR A 75 -44.89 8.02 61.00
N THR A 76 -43.56 8.05 61.04
CA THR A 76 -42.74 8.22 59.82
C THR A 76 -42.71 6.93 59.02
N ILE A 77 -43.05 7.02 57.74
CA ILE A 77 -42.99 5.93 56.77
C ILE A 77 -41.85 6.21 55.79
N GLU A 78 -41.06 5.18 55.51
CA GLU A 78 -39.94 5.22 54.57
C GLU A 78 -40.34 4.49 53.29
N LEU A 79 -39.98 5.08 52.16
CA LEU A 79 -40.22 4.58 50.82
C LEU A 79 -38.90 4.17 50.20
N THR A 80 -38.89 3.04 49.50
CA THR A 80 -37.73 2.58 48.75
C THR A 80 -38.15 2.33 47.32
N ALA A 81 -37.34 2.77 46.36
CA ALA A 81 -37.54 2.46 44.96
C ALA A 81 -36.33 1.71 44.40
N THR A 82 -36.58 0.79 43.48
CA THR A 82 -35.55 0.14 42.67
C THR A 82 -35.85 0.45 41.21
N PRO A 83 -35.11 1.38 40.56
CA PRO A 83 -35.27 1.67 39.15
C PRO A 83 -35.01 0.43 38.29
N ALA A 84 -35.73 0.29 37.17
CA ALA A 84 -35.36 -0.65 36.12
C ALA A 84 -34.06 -0.21 35.43
N GLU A 85 -33.41 -1.14 34.72
CA GLU A 85 -32.20 -0.84 33.96
C GLU A 85 -32.44 0.31 32.98
N GLY A 86 -31.55 1.31 32.96
CA GLY A 86 -31.70 2.49 32.11
C GLY A 86 -32.53 3.63 32.72
N TYR A 87 -33.01 3.51 33.95
CA TYR A 87 -33.80 4.53 34.64
C TYR A 87 -33.19 4.96 35.97
N THR A 88 -33.56 6.16 36.42
CA THR A 88 -33.24 6.68 37.76
C THR A 88 -34.51 7.18 38.45
N LEU A 89 -34.57 7.06 39.78
CA LEU A 89 -35.67 7.63 40.56
C LEU A 89 -35.63 9.15 40.45
N ASP A 90 -36.74 9.76 40.05
CA ASP A 90 -36.92 11.22 40.09
C ASP A 90 -37.57 11.65 41.41
N TYR A 91 -38.74 11.09 41.74
CA TYR A 91 -39.42 11.37 43.02
C TYR A 91 -40.44 10.30 43.41
N PHE A 92 -40.81 10.29 44.69
CA PHE A 92 -41.98 9.58 45.19
C PHE A 92 -43.23 10.46 45.13
N THR A 93 -44.40 9.82 45.09
CA THR A 93 -45.70 10.48 45.20
C THR A 93 -46.47 9.99 46.40
N LEU A 94 -47.23 10.89 47.02
CA LEU A 94 -48.22 10.61 48.05
C LEU A 94 -49.56 11.13 47.55
N ASP A 95 -50.52 10.22 47.35
CA ASP A 95 -51.84 10.50 46.78
C ASP A 95 -51.78 11.29 45.45
N GLY A 96 -50.79 10.95 44.62
CA GLY A 96 -50.54 11.58 43.32
C GLY A 96 -49.73 12.87 43.37
N GLU A 97 -49.43 13.42 44.55
CA GLU A 97 -48.60 14.63 44.68
C GLU A 97 -47.13 14.27 44.94
N ARG A 98 -46.20 15.00 44.31
CA ARG A 98 -44.76 14.83 44.51
C ARG A 98 -44.38 15.16 45.96
N ILE A 99 -43.64 14.25 46.61
CA ILE A 99 -43.02 14.51 47.90
C ILE A 99 -41.52 14.75 47.76
N ASN A 100 -40.94 15.43 48.75
CA ASN A 100 -39.51 15.67 48.83
C ASN A 100 -38.86 14.65 49.77
N GLY A 101 -37.83 13.95 49.29
CA GLY A 101 -37.20 12.85 50.00
C GLY A 101 -37.95 11.53 49.84
N ASP A 102 -37.59 10.58 50.68
CA ASP A 102 -38.04 9.18 50.69
C ASP A 102 -38.92 8.85 51.89
N THR A 103 -39.37 9.86 52.65
CA THR A 103 -40.21 9.66 53.83
C THR A 103 -41.41 10.58 53.84
N PHE A 104 -42.48 10.15 54.51
CA PHE A 104 -43.62 11.01 54.87
C PHE A 104 -44.14 10.69 56.27
N ILE A 105 -44.85 11.66 56.87
CA ILE A 105 -45.54 11.45 58.15
C ILE A 105 -46.95 10.96 57.84
N MET A 106 -47.33 9.81 58.41
CA MET A 106 -48.63 9.19 58.18
C MET A 106 -49.76 10.14 58.61
N PRO A 107 -50.65 10.55 57.71
CA PRO A 107 -51.81 11.37 58.08
C PRO A 107 -52.89 10.50 58.73
N ALA A 108 -53.91 11.13 59.32
CA ALA A 108 -55.05 10.43 59.91
C ALA A 108 -56.07 9.93 58.85
N ARG A 109 -55.55 9.37 57.76
CA ARG A 109 -56.32 8.79 56.65
C ARG A 109 -55.47 7.78 55.90
N ASN A 110 -56.14 6.90 55.13
CA ASN A 110 -55.45 6.02 54.20
C ASN A 110 -54.75 6.84 53.11
N VAL A 111 -53.63 6.30 52.62
CA VAL A 111 -52.81 6.95 51.59
C VAL A 111 -52.43 5.98 50.51
N GLU A 112 -52.16 6.52 49.34
CA GLU A 112 -51.52 5.83 48.22
C GLU A 112 -50.12 6.38 47.98
N VAL A 113 -49.15 5.50 47.70
CA VAL A 113 -47.78 5.89 47.39
C VAL A 113 -47.30 5.22 46.09
N SER A 114 -46.51 5.96 45.32
CA SER A 114 -45.85 5.46 44.11
C SER A 114 -44.53 6.21 43.86
N ALA A 115 -43.87 5.92 42.74
CA ALA A 115 -42.63 6.59 42.32
C ALA A 115 -42.67 6.96 40.84
N VAL A 116 -41.93 7.99 40.47
CA VAL A 116 -41.73 8.41 39.08
C VAL A 116 -40.25 8.24 38.73
N PHE A 117 -39.99 7.57 37.61
CA PHE A 117 -38.65 7.31 37.11
C PHE A 117 -38.39 8.09 35.82
N THR A 118 -37.14 8.55 35.67
CA THR A 118 -36.65 9.25 34.48
C THR A 118 -35.70 8.34 33.71
N ALA A 119 -35.88 8.26 32.38
CA ALA A 119 -34.99 7.50 31.51
C ALA A 119 -33.63 8.18 31.40
N ASN A 120 -32.56 7.42 31.59
CA ASN A 120 -31.20 7.90 31.42
C ASN A 120 -30.86 7.96 29.92
N ALA A 121 -30.22 9.05 29.51
CA ALA A 121 -29.61 9.16 28.19
C ALA A 121 -28.13 8.76 28.27
N TYR A 122 -27.70 7.90 27.36
CA TYR A 122 -26.33 7.41 27.27
C TYR A 122 -25.67 7.93 26.00
N SER A 123 -24.39 8.27 26.07
CA SER A 123 -23.66 8.86 24.94
C SER A 123 -23.21 7.82 23.92
N ILE A 124 -23.15 8.23 22.65
CA ILE A 124 -22.62 7.47 21.53
C ILE A 124 -21.41 8.22 21.01
N THR A 125 -20.22 7.66 21.24
CA THR A 125 -18.97 8.21 20.73
C THR A 125 -18.68 7.58 19.37
N VAL A 126 -18.53 8.40 18.33
CA VAL A 126 -18.19 7.93 16.98
C VAL A 126 -16.69 8.08 16.75
N VAL A 127 -15.99 6.96 16.56
CA VAL A 127 -14.56 6.93 16.23
C VAL A 127 -14.40 6.80 14.72
N GLN A 128 -13.72 7.78 14.10
CA GLN A 128 -13.49 7.77 12.65
C GLN A 128 -12.40 6.76 12.28
N PRO A 129 -12.69 5.81 11.38
CA PRO A 129 -11.72 4.84 10.91
C PRO A 129 -10.87 5.38 9.75
N THR A 130 -9.86 4.61 9.34
CA THR A 130 -9.17 4.83 8.07
C THR A 130 -10.01 4.30 6.90
N GLY A 131 -9.82 4.84 5.69
CA GLY A 131 -10.49 4.35 4.47
C GLY A 131 -11.95 4.81 4.29
N GLY A 132 -12.46 5.69 5.15
CA GLY A 132 -13.80 6.26 5.02
C GLY A 132 -14.21 7.11 6.22
N THR A 133 -15.50 7.41 6.30
CA THR A 133 -16.10 8.13 7.45
C THR A 133 -17.32 7.37 7.96
N VAL A 134 -17.64 7.57 9.23
CA VAL A 134 -18.80 6.96 9.89
C VAL A 134 -19.57 8.00 10.71
N SER A 135 -20.89 7.84 10.78
CA SER A 135 -21.79 8.67 11.58
C SER A 135 -22.87 7.81 12.23
N ALA A 136 -23.35 8.24 13.40
CA ALA A 136 -24.53 7.68 14.04
C ALA A 136 -25.72 8.63 13.89
N SER A 137 -26.94 8.09 13.89
CA SER A 137 -28.19 8.86 13.78
C SER A 137 -28.45 9.78 14.98
N ALA A 138 -27.75 9.56 16.11
CA ALA A 138 -27.81 10.35 17.31
C ALA A 138 -26.45 10.32 18.05
N THR A 139 -26.19 11.34 18.87
CA THR A 139 -25.00 11.42 19.75
C THR A 139 -25.28 10.93 21.17
N SER A 140 -26.55 10.73 21.52
CA SER A 140 -27.00 10.05 22.74
C SER A 140 -28.39 9.46 22.54
N ALA A 141 -28.73 8.43 23.32
CA ALA A 141 -30.04 7.78 23.27
C ALA A 141 -30.37 7.10 24.61
N THR A 142 -31.66 6.87 24.89
CA THR A 142 -32.10 6.06 26.02
C THR A 142 -31.94 4.56 25.72
N ALA A 143 -31.79 3.75 26.77
CA ALA A 143 -31.70 2.30 26.63
C ALA A 143 -32.93 1.74 25.87
N GLY A 144 -32.69 0.79 24.97
CA GLY A 144 -33.73 0.19 24.11
C GLY A 144 -34.00 0.95 22.80
N THR A 145 -33.48 2.17 22.63
CA THR A 145 -33.59 2.91 21.36
C THR A 145 -32.76 2.26 20.26
N THR A 146 -33.31 2.12 19.05
CA THR A 146 -32.53 1.69 17.88
C THR A 146 -31.73 2.86 17.32
N VAL A 147 -30.41 2.69 17.21
CA VAL A 147 -29.49 3.66 16.62
C VAL A 147 -29.02 3.14 15.27
N LYS A 148 -29.05 4.00 14.24
CA LYS A 148 -28.54 3.69 12.90
C LYS A 148 -27.16 4.27 12.69
N LEU A 149 -26.27 3.47 12.13
CA LEU A 149 -24.94 3.84 11.67
C LEU A 149 -24.96 4.06 10.16
N THR A 150 -24.09 4.93 9.68
CA THR A 150 -23.93 5.19 8.25
C THR A 150 -22.45 5.38 7.98
N ALA A 151 -21.96 4.74 6.92
CA ALA A 151 -20.59 4.81 6.48
C ALA A 151 -20.53 5.41 5.08
N ASN A 152 -19.53 6.24 4.84
CA ASN A 152 -19.18 6.74 3.52
C ASN A 152 -17.72 6.33 3.23
N PRO A 153 -17.50 5.24 2.47
CA PRO A 153 -16.17 4.80 2.07
C PRO A 153 -15.43 5.90 1.30
N ALA A 154 -14.12 6.00 1.52
CA ALA A 154 -13.25 6.80 0.67
C ALA A 154 -13.04 6.09 -0.68
N GLU A 155 -12.52 6.82 -1.67
CA GLU A 155 -12.15 6.24 -2.97
C GLU A 155 -11.18 5.06 -2.77
N GLY A 156 -11.43 3.95 -3.48
CA GLY A 156 -10.62 2.74 -3.39
C GLY A 156 -10.96 1.82 -2.21
N TYR A 157 -11.95 2.15 -1.39
CA TYR A 157 -12.39 1.33 -0.25
C TYR A 157 -13.86 0.92 -0.34
N THR A 158 -14.22 -0.14 0.38
CA THR A 158 -15.59 -0.58 0.62
C THR A 158 -15.81 -0.84 2.12
N LEU A 159 -17.03 -0.60 2.60
CA LEU A 159 -17.39 -0.95 3.98
C LEU A 159 -17.42 -2.48 4.11
N ASP A 160 -16.70 -3.01 5.11
CA ASP A 160 -16.82 -4.42 5.52
C ASP A 160 -17.86 -4.57 6.63
N TYR A 161 -17.67 -3.88 7.77
CA TYR A 161 -18.62 -3.91 8.88
C TYR A 161 -18.53 -2.71 9.82
N PHE A 162 -19.57 -2.52 10.63
CA PHE A 162 -19.55 -1.60 11.77
C PHE A 162 -19.09 -2.30 13.05
N THR A 163 -18.59 -1.52 14.00
CA THR A 163 -18.25 -2.00 15.35
C THR A 163 -19.04 -1.27 16.42
N LEU A 164 -19.33 -1.98 17.50
CA LEU A 164 -19.87 -1.47 18.76
C LEU A 164 -18.92 -1.92 19.88
N ASP A 165 -18.29 -0.96 20.55
CA ASP A 165 -17.24 -1.17 21.57
C ASP A 165 -16.15 -2.14 21.09
N GLY A 166 -15.71 -1.97 19.84
CA GLY A 166 -14.70 -2.81 19.20
C GLY A 166 -15.19 -4.16 18.68
N ALA A 167 -16.40 -4.61 19.04
CA ALA A 167 -16.98 -5.86 18.52
C ALA A 167 -17.72 -5.62 17.19
N ARG A 168 -17.53 -6.51 16.21
CA ARG A 168 -18.28 -6.48 14.94
C ARG A 168 -19.78 -6.63 15.19
N ILE A 169 -20.59 -5.80 14.53
CA ILE A 169 -22.04 -5.95 14.50
C ILE A 169 -22.51 -6.34 13.10
N ASN A 170 -23.68 -6.99 13.04
CA ASN A 170 -24.33 -7.36 11.78
C ASN A 170 -25.34 -6.27 11.40
N GLY A 171 -25.23 -5.77 10.17
CA GLY A 171 -26.07 -4.68 9.68
C GLY A 171 -25.57 -3.29 10.11
N ASP A 172 -26.43 -2.30 9.96
CA ASP A 172 -26.14 -0.87 10.17
C ASP A 172 -26.88 -0.29 11.38
N THR A 173 -27.38 -1.13 12.29
CA THR A 173 -28.12 -0.68 13.48
C THR A 173 -27.75 -1.46 14.73
N PHE A 174 -27.88 -0.83 15.91
CA PHE A 174 -27.82 -1.52 17.20
C PHE A 174 -28.89 -0.99 18.16
N ILE A 175 -29.21 -1.78 19.20
CA ILE A 175 -30.08 -1.34 20.30
C ILE A 175 -29.21 -0.73 21.39
N MET A 176 -29.52 0.50 21.78
CA MET A 176 -28.76 1.24 22.79
C MET A 176 -28.79 0.51 24.13
N PRO A 177 -27.64 0.09 24.69
CA PRO A 177 -27.59 -0.50 26.02
C PRO A 177 -27.71 0.58 27.10
N ALA A 178 -27.90 0.17 28.36
CA ALA A 178 -27.95 1.10 29.50
C ALA A 178 -26.55 1.56 29.96
N ARG A 179 -25.71 1.94 28.99
CA ARG A 179 -24.36 2.47 29.17
C ARG A 179 -23.92 3.25 27.95
N ASN A 180 -22.91 4.08 28.12
CA ASN A 180 -22.25 4.75 26.99
C ASN A 180 -21.60 3.71 26.08
N VAL A 181 -21.55 4.01 24.78
CA VAL A 181 -20.98 3.13 23.76
C VAL A 181 -20.06 3.90 22.83
N GLU A 182 -19.10 3.18 22.26
CA GLU A 182 -18.28 3.63 21.14
C GLU A 182 -18.68 2.88 19.86
N VAL A 183 -18.73 3.58 18.73
CA VAL A 183 -19.02 2.97 17.43
C VAL A 183 -17.99 3.40 16.39
N SER A 184 -17.68 2.48 15.47
CA SER A 184 -16.80 2.75 14.34
C SER A 184 -17.18 1.86 13.14
N ALA A 185 -16.35 1.87 12.10
CA ALA A 185 -16.46 1.00 10.94
C ALA A 185 -15.09 0.47 10.52
N VAL A 186 -15.09 -0.66 9.80
CA VAL A 186 -13.91 -1.23 9.17
C VAL A 186 -14.13 -1.23 7.67
N PHE A 187 -13.16 -0.67 6.96
CA PHE A 187 -13.15 -0.60 5.50
C PHE A 187 -12.06 -1.53 4.93
N THR A 188 -12.35 -2.15 3.80
CA THR A 188 -11.40 -2.99 3.05
C THR A 188 -10.98 -2.25 1.79
N ALA A 189 -9.67 -2.27 1.49
CA ALA A 189 -9.16 -1.76 0.23
C ALA A 189 -9.64 -2.65 -0.92
N ASN A 190 -10.13 -2.05 -2.00
CA ASN A 190 -10.62 -2.78 -3.16
C ASN A 190 -9.44 -3.33 -3.96
N ALA A 191 -9.61 -4.53 -4.51
CA ALA A 191 -8.67 -5.12 -5.47
C ALA A 191 -9.04 -4.72 -6.90
N TYR A 192 -8.04 -4.40 -7.70
CA TYR A 192 -8.19 -4.03 -9.10
C TYR A 192 -7.23 -4.88 -9.95
N SER A 193 -7.63 -5.11 -11.20
CA SER A 193 -6.87 -5.96 -12.13
C SER A 193 -5.78 -5.18 -12.87
N ILE A 194 -4.73 -5.90 -13.26
CA ILE A 194 -3.60 -5.37 -14.03
C ILE A 194 -3.49 -6.21 -15.30
N THR A 195 -3.67 -5.55 -16.44
CA THR A 195 -3.52 -6.16 -17.77
C THR A 195 -2.19 -5.76 -18.36
N VAL A 196 -1.35 -6.74 -18.68
CA VAL A 196 -0.04 -6.52 -19.31
C VAL A 196 -0.16 -6.70 -20.81
N VAL A 197 0.16 -5.65 -21.58
CA VAL A 197 0.19 -5.68 -23.04
C VAL A 197 1.65 -5.74 -23.49
N GLN A 198 2.00 -6.81 -24.21
CA GLN A 198 3.37 -6.99 -24.72
C GLN A 198 3.68 -5.97 -25.83
N PRO A 199 4.77 -5.20 -25.71
CA PRO A 199 5.20 -4.26 -26.74
C PRO A 199 6.04 -4.97 -27.82
N THR A 200 6.52 -4.19 -28.79
CA THR A 200 7.55 -4.59 -29.75
C THR A 200 8.95 -4.21 -29.24
N GLY A 201 9.99 -4.98 -29.57
CA GLY A 201 11.38 -4.68 -29.20
C GLY A 201 11.78 -5.12 -27.80
N GLY A 202 10.97 -5.96 -27.17
CA GLY A 202 11.22 -6.56 -25.86
C GLY A 202 9.95 -7.13 -25.24
N THR A 203 10.08 -7.64 -24.02
CA THR A 203 8.96 -8.13 -23.21
C THR A 203 8.77 -7.30 -21.95
N VAL A 204 7.55 -7.27 -21.43
CA VAL A 204 7.22 -6.60 -20.16
C VAL A 204 6.40 -7.52 -19.27
N SER A 205 6.62 -7.44 -17.97
CA SER A 205 5.85 -8.15 -16.95
C SER A 205 5.54 -7.24 -15.76
N ALA A 206 4.51 -7.60 -15.01
CA ALA A 206 4.17 -7.00 -13.73
C ALA A 206 4.31 -8.06 -12.63
N SER A 207 4.73 -7.66 -11.44
CA SER A 207 4.88 -8.58 -10.30
C SER A 207 3.56 -9.21 -9.86
N LYS A 208 2.42 -8.58 -10.20
CA LYS A 208 1.06 -9.02 -9.87
C LYS A 208 0.12 -8.71 -11.04
N LEU A 209 -0.93 -9.52 -11.18
CA LEU A 209 -2.04 -9.28 -12.13
C LEU A 209 -3.30 -8.73 -11.44
N SER A 210 -3.26 -8.58 -10.12
CA SER A 210 -4.27 -7.91 -9.30
C SER A 210 -3.60 -7.39 -8.03
N ALA A 211 -4.00 -6.21 -7.57
CA ALA A 211 -3.45 -5.56 -6.38
C ALA A 211 -4.52 -4.74 -5.66
N PHE A 212 -4.37 -4.57 -4.34
CA PHE A 212 -5.25 -3.71 -3.57
C PHE A 212 -4.95 -2.23 -3.81
N PHE A 213 -5.96 -1.37 -3.68
CA PHE A 213 -5.79 0.08 -3.75
C PHE A 213 -4.65 0.54 -2.83
N GLY A 214 -3.75 1.37 -3.36
CA GLY A 214 -2.59 1.88 -2.62
C GLY A 214 -1.40 0.92 -2.54
N GLU A 215 -1.54 -0.33 -3.01
CA GLU A 215 -0.44 -1.30 -3.03
C GLU A 215 0.55 -1.00 -4.17
N ALA A 216 1.85 -1.21 -3.93
CA ALA A 216 2.88 -1.05 -4.95
C ALA A 216 2.94 -2.29 -5.87
N VAL A 217 3.07 -2.03 -7.17
CA VAL A 217 3.27 -3.01 -8.23
C VAL A 217 4.58 -2.71 -8.92
N GLU A 218 5.39 -3.74 -9.15
CA GLU A 218 6.68 -3.63 -9.83
C GLU A 218 6.54 -4.07 -11.28
N LEU A 219 7.25 -3.37 -12.17
CA LEU A 219 7.31 -3.64 -13.59
C LEU A 219 8.73 -4.07 -13.95
N THR A 220 8.83 -5.08 -14.81
CA THR A 220 10.09 -5.56 -15.36
C THR A 220 10.00 -5.61 -16.86
N ALA A 221 11.07 -5.21 -17.53
CA ALA A 221 11.20 -5.27 -18.97
C ALA A 221 12.49 -5.97 -19.35
N VAL A 222 12.43 -6.77 -20.42
CA VAL A 222 13.59 -7.41 -21.03
C VAL A 222 13.64 -6.95 -22.49
N PRO A 223 14.54 -6.03 -22.85
CA PRO A 223 14.73 -5.62 -24.24
C PRO A 223 15.15 -6.79 -25.13
N ASP A 224 14.69 -6.79 -26.37
CA ASP A 224 15.26 -7.66 -27.40
C ASP A 224 16.66 -7.15 -27.81
N GLU A 225 17.44 -7.99 -28.49
CA GLU A 225 18.77 -7.60 -28.98
C GLU A 225 18.69 -6.35 -29.88
N GLY A 226 19.57 -5.38 -29.65
CA GLY A 226 19.59 -4.11 -30.36
C GLY A 226 18.50 -3.12 -29.91
N TYR A 227 17.82 -3.36 -28.79
CA TYR A 227 16.89 -2.43 -28.16
C TYR A 227 17.29 -2.12 -26.71
N GLU A 228 16.86 -0.96 -26.23
CA GLU A 228 16.93 -0.57 -24.83
C GLU A 228 15.56 -0.08 -24.34
N LEU A 229 15.28 -0.25 -23.03
CA LEU A 229 14.04 0.26 -22.44
C LEU A 229 14.07 1.79 -22.42
N SER A 230 13.07 2.42 -23.02
CA SER A 230 12.85 3.86 -22.88
C SER A 230 12.09 4.18 -21.59
N HIS A 231 10.87 3.64 -21.45
CA HIS A 231 10.01 3.86 -20.28
C HIS A 231 8.86 2.83 -20.25
N TYR A 232 8.20 2.70 -19.09
CA TYR A 232 6.93 1.98 -18.98
C TYR A 232 5.77 2.90 -19.31
N VAL A 233 4.63 2.34 -19.67
CA VAL A 233 3.38 3.08 -19.85
C VAL A 233 2.32 2.46 -18.96
N VAL A 234 1.71 3.27 -18.09
CA VAL A 234 0.66 2.85 -17.15
C VAL A 234 -0.59 3.67 -17.47
N ASN A 235 -1.67 3.00 -17.88
CA ASN A 235 -2.93 3.65 -18.30
C ASN A 235 -2.74 4.78 -19.34
N GLY A 236 -1.82 4.56 -20.28
CA GLY A 236 -1.51 5.51 -21.37
C GLY A 236 -0.59 6.67 -20.98
N ALA A 237 -0.15 6.77 -19.73
CA ALA A 237 0.83 7.77 -19.29
C ALA A 237 2.23 7.16 -19.14
N ALA A 238 3.26 7.92 -19.51
CA ALA A 238 4.65 7.51 -19.33
C ALA A 238 4.99 7.38 -17.84
N ASN A 239 5.67 6.27 -17.49
CA ASN A 239 6.19 5.98 -16.17
C ASN A 239 7.68 5.63 -16.29
N ASN A 240 8.53 6.51 -15.78
CA ASN A 240 9.98 6.32 -15.80
C ASN A 240 10.47 5.47 -14.61
N GLY A 241 9.60 5.18 -13.63
CA GLY A 241 9.92 4.29 -12.51
C GLY A 241 9.59 2.84 -12.84
N GLY A 242 10.33 1.91 -12.23
CA GLY A 242 10.02 0.47 -12.28
C GLY A 242 8.82 0.05 -11.43
N THR A 243 8.08 0.99 -10.84
CA THR A 243 6.94 0.71 -9.97
C THR A 243 5.80 1.70 -10.19
N PHE A 244 4.58 1.33 -9.80
CA PHE A 244 3.45 2.25 -9.64
C PHE A 244 2.59 1.84 -8.43
N THR A 245 1.83 2.80 -7.89
CA THR A 245 0.85 2.55 -6.82
C THR A 245 -0.52 2.27 -7.44
N MET A 246 -1.17 1.18 -7.01
CA MET A 246 -2.44 0.75 -7.59
C MET A 246 -3.53 1.82 -7.38
N PRO A 247 -4.07 2.41 -8.45
CA PRO A 247 -5.14 3.40 -8.36
C PRO A 247 -6.49 2.72 -8.09
N ALA A 248 -7.53 3.51 -7.85
CA ALA A 248 -8.90 3.01 -7.65
C ALA A 248 -9.60 2.60 -8.96
N ARG A 249 -8.89 1.87 -9.83
CA ARG A 249 -9.37 1.37 -11.12
C ARG A 249 -8.42 0.31 -11.67
N ASP A 250 -8.92 -0.48 -12.61
CA ASP A 250 -8.08 -1.40 -13.39
C ASP A 250 -6.98 -0.66 -14.13
N VAL A 251 -5.85 -1.34 -14.31
CA VAL A 251 -4.64 -0.79 -14.92
C VAL A 251 -4.23 -1.60 -16.13
N ILE A 252 -3.87 -0.91 -17.20
CA ILE A 252 -3.18 -1.49 -18.36
C ILE A 252 -1.73 -1.02 -18.34
N VAL A 253 -0.79 -1.95 -18.45
CA VAL A 253 0.65 -1.66 -18.51
C VAL A 253 1.27 -2.18 -19.79
N THR A 254 2.23 -1.42 -20.31
CA THR A 254 3.14 -1.84 -21.39
C THR A 254 4.49 -1.14 -21.23
N ALA A 255 5.41 -1.30 -22.17
CA ALA A 255 6.68 -0.60 -22.21
C ALA A 255 6.98 -0.07 -23.61
N VAL A 256 7.84 0.94 -23.69
CA VAL A 256 8.36 1.48 -24.94
C VAL A 256 9.84 1.19 -25.00
N PHE A 257 10.28 0.56 -26.07
CA PHE A 257 11.70 0.27 -26.35
C PHE A 257 12.19 1.15 -27.49
N THR A 258 13.44 1.58 -27.40
CA THR A 258 14.15 2.33 -28.43
C THR A 258 15.18 1.41 -29.08
N LYS A 259 15.24 1.39 -30.41
CA LYS A 259 16.28 0.66 -31.12
C LYS A 259 17.63 1.36 -30.89
N ILE A 260 18.62 0.63 -30.43
CA ILE A 260 19.99 1.10 -30.28
C ILE A 260 20.52 1.39 -31.69
N ALA A 261 21.08 2.59 -31.88
CA ALA A 261 21.68 2.94 -33.16
C ALA A 261 22.90 2.04 -33.42
N GLU A 262 22.90 1.33 -34.56
CA GLU A 262 24.13 0.71 -35.04
C GLU A 262 25.14 1.80 -35.39
N PRO A 263 26.43 1.66 -35.00
CA PRO A 263 27.45 2.62 -35.38
C PRO A 263 27.55 2.66 -36.91
N SER A 264 27.09 3.76 -37.51
CA SER A 264 26.86 3.85 -38.97
C SER A 264 28.07 4.34 -39.78
N VAL A 265 29.20 4.62 -39.12
CA VAL A 265 30.41 5.14 -39.77
C VAL A 265 31.52 4.09 -39.71
N ASN A 266 31.87 3.53 -40.87
CA ASN A 266 33.09 2.73 -41.02
C ASN A 266 34.30 3.67 -40.92
N LEU A 267 34.96 3.67 -39.76
CA LEU A 267 36.15 4.45 -39.46
C LEU A 267 37.37 4.01 -40.29
N ALA A 268 37.40 2.77 -40.76
CA ALA A 268 38.48 2.26 -41.58
C ALA A 268 38.33 2.61 -43.07
N LEU A 269 37.21 3.21 -43.48
CA LEU A 269 37.01 3.66 -44.85
C LEU A 269 38.06 4.70 -45.25
N ASN A 270 38.75 4.45 -46.36
CA ASN A 270 39.91 5.19 -46.86
C ASN A 270 41.12 5.23 -45.91
N ALA A 271 41.29 4.24 -45.05
CA ALA A 271 42.43 4.17 -44.14
C ALA A 271 43.78 4.37 -44.87
N THR A 272 44.66 5.20 -44.30
CA THR A 272 45.98 5.45 -44.89
C THR A 272 46.87 4.23 -44.68
N ILE A 273 47.23 3.54 -45.75
CA ILE A 273 48.20 2.45 -45.69
C ILE A 273 49.61 3.01 -45.46
N TYR A 274 50.25 2.59 -44.38
CA TYR A 274 51.66 2.94 -44.09
C TYR A 274 52.62 1.95 -44.70
N TYR A 275 52.40 0.66 -44.44
CA TYR A 275 53.27 -0.40 -44.94
C TYR A 275 52.52 -1.74 -44.99
N SER A 276 52.93 -2.61 -45.91
CA SER A 276 52.52 -4.02 -45.93
C SER A 276 53.69 -4.92 -46.27
N ASN A 277 53.66 -6.18 -45.84
CA ASN A 277 54.79 -7.11 -46.04
C ASN A 277 54.90 -7.72 -47.43
N LYS A 278 53.94 -7.46 -48.30
CA LYS A 278 53.94 -8.01 -49.66
C LYS A 278 54.41 -6.96 -50.64
N LYS A 279 55.17 -7.42 -51.62
CA LYS A 279 55.43 -6.69 -52.85
C LYS A 279 54.42 -7.18 -53.88
N TYR A 280 53.69 -6.24 -54.46
CA TYR A 280 52.66 -6.53 -55.45
C TYR A 280 53.23 -6.22 -56.83
N PRO A 281 53.11 -7.13 -57.82
CA PRO A 281 53.48 -6.83 -59.20
C PRO A 281 52.74 -5.61 -59.74
N ASP A 282 51.47 -5.49 -59.37
CA ASP A 282 50.64 -4.30 -59.56
C ASP A 282 49.99 -3.94 -58.22
N TYR A 283 50.57 -2.94 -57.55
CA TYR A 283 50.08 -2.43 -56.27
C TYR A 283 48.71 -1.77 -56.42
N ALA A 284 48.48 -1.05 -57.51
CA ALA A 284 47.23 -0.33 -57.73
C ALA A 284 46.05 -1.27 -57.95
N LYS A 285 46.31 -2.48 -58.46
CA LYS A 285 45.29 -3.53 -58.65
C LYS A 285 45.08 -4.44 -57.44
N ASN A 286 46.14 -4.77 -56.69
CA ASN A 286 46.10 -5.89 -55.72
C ASN A 286 46.47 -5.51 -54.29
N GLY A 287 46.83 -4.25 -54.07
CA GLY A 287 47.33 -3.78 -52.78
C GLY A 287 46.28 -3.79 -51.68
N PRO A 288 46.70 -3.64 -50.41
CA PRO A 288 45.80 -3.70 -49.27
C PRO A 288 44.82 -2.53 -49.17
N GLN A 289 44.99 -1.46 -49.96
CA GLN A 289 44.06 -0.33 -49.98
C GLN A 289 42.62 -0.74 -50.34
N HIS A 290 42.47 -1.82 -51.11
CA HIS A 290 41.16 -2.32 -51.52
C HIS A 290 40.37 -2.93 -50.36
N ALA A 291 41.03 -3.35 -49.28
CA ALA A 291 40.33 -3.78 -48.08
C ALA A 291 39.78 -2.61 -47.23
N PHE A 292 39.88 -1.37 -47.74
CA PHE A 292 39.48 -0.16 -47.01
C PHE A 292 38.79 0.86 -47.93
N ASP A 293 38.46 0.51 -49.17
CA ASP A 293 37.93 1.48 -50.14
C ASP A 293 36.40 1.43 -50.26
N GLY A 294 35.74 0.53 -49.52
CA GLY A 294 34.30 0.37 -49.48
C GLY A 294 33.72 -0.30 -50.73
N LYS A 295 34.55 -0.83 -51.62
CA LYS A 295 34.11 -1.53 -52.83
C LYS A 295 34.29 -3.02 -52.63
N MET A 296 33.28 -3.79 -53.03
CA MET A 296 33.28 -5.24 -52.89
C MET A 296 32.62 -5.96 -54.09
N SER A 297 32.39 -5.23 -55.18
CA SER A 297 31.51 -5.66 -56.26
C SER A 297 32.23 -6.36 -57.42
N ASP A 298 33.49 -6.02 -57.65
CA ASP A 298 34.34 -6.60 -58.69
C ASP A 298 35.38 -7.53 -58.09
N ARG A 299 35.20 -8.83 -58.30
CA ARG A 299 36.12 -9.87 -57.78
C ARG A 299 37.56 -9.78 -58.27
N GLU A 300 37.83 -9.05 -59.35
CA GLU A 300 39.16 -8.91 -59.95
C GLU A 300 39.87 -7.61 -59.56
N ALA A 301 39.16 -6.66 -58.94
CA ALA A 301 39.66 -5.31 -58.68
C ALA A 301 39.42 -4.80 -57.25
N ASP A 302 38.38 -5.29 -56.57
CA ASP A 302 37.92 -4.77 -55.28
C ASP A 302 38.41 -5.63 -54.10
N LYS A 303 39.62 -6.22 -54.21
CA LYS A 303 40.17 -7.04 -53.13
C LYS A 303 41.64 -6.81 -52.89
N TRP A 304 42.01 -6.84 -51.61
CA TRP A 304 43.39 -7.08 -51.24
C TRP A 304 43.77 -8.51 -51.67
N HIS A 305 44.61 -8.60 -52.71
CA HIS A 305 45.04 -9.86 -53.32
C HIS A 305 46.55 -10.08 -53.12
N ALA A 306 46.92 -10.66 -51.99
CA ALA A 306 48.31 -10.88 -51.63
C ALA A 306 48.80 -12.29 -52.02
N SER A 307 49.99 -12.38 -52.62
CA SER A 307 50.64 -13.68 -52.88
C SER A 307 51.06 -14.39 -51.58
N GLY A 308 50.85 -15.69 -51.51
CA GLY A 308 51.06 -16.53 -50.33
C GLY A 308 49.80 -16.70 -49.48
N ILE A 309 49.96 -17.42 -48.36
CA ILE A 309 48.87 -17.72 -47.41
C ILE A 309 48.81 -16.77 -46.21
N ASN A 310 49.57 -15.68 -46.23
CA ASN A 310 49.61 -14.69 -45.16
C ASN A 310 49.88 -13.31 -45.73
N GLY A 311 49.48 -12.26 -45.03
CA GLY A 311 49.75 -10.87 -45.36
C GLY A 311 49.48 -9.99 -44.15
N TRP A 312 50.25 -8.93 -43.96
CA TRP A 312 49.94 -7.93 -42.94
C TRP A 312 50.03 -6.52 -43.51
N VAL A 313 49.18 -5.65 -42.98
CA VAL A 313 49.12 -4.23 -43.32
C VAL A 313 49.04 -3.40 -42.05
N ALA A 314 49.82 -2.31 -42.01
CA ALA A 314 49.70 -1.25 -41.01
C ALA A 314 48.97 -0.06 -41.64
N PHE A 315 47.94 0.43 -40.97
CA PHE A 315 47.00 1.41 -41.50
C PHE A 315 46.53 2.38 -40.40
N ASP A 316 46.25 3.61 -40.80
CA ASP A 316 45.71 4.67 -39.94
C ASP A 316 44.26 4.96 -40.33
N ILE A 317 43.33 4.82 -39.38
CA ILE A 317 41.90 5.08 -39.56
C ILE A 317 41.52 6.55 -39.32
N HIS A 318 42.51 7.41 -39.10
CA HIS A 318 42.42 8.86 -38.89
C HIS A 318 41.73 9.34 -37.61
N THR A 319 40.74 8.60 -37.11
CA THR A 319 39.98 8.91 -35.91
C THR A 319 40.31 7.90 -34.82
N PRO A 320 40.84 8.33 -33.65
CA PRO A 320 41.06 7.41 -32.53
C PRO A 320 39.76 6.74 -32.09
N VAL A 321 39.79 5.42 -31.92
CA VAL A 321 38.65 4.62 -31.45
C VAL A 321 39.08 3.71 -30.30
N ALA A 322 38.25 3.63 -29.26
CA ALA A 322 38.38 2.65 -28.19
C ALA A 322 37.35 1.54 -28.41
N ASN A 323 37.74 0.30 -28.10
CA ASN A 323 36.89 -0.89 -28.18
C ASN A 323 36.10 -1.06 -29.51
N PRO A 324 36.74 -0.93 -30.69
CA PRO A 324 36.01 -0.98 -31.95
C PRO A 324 35.43 -2.37 -32.24
N ILE A 325 34.34 -2.38 -33.00
CA ILE A 325 33.85 -3.57 -33.69
C ILE A 325 34.61 -3.68 -35.02
N LEU A 326 35.31 -4.80 -35.22
CA LEU A 326 36.04 -5.13 -36.45
C LEU A 326 35.20 -6.07 -37.30
N LYS A 327 34.85 -5.65 -38.51
CA LYS A 327 34.13 -6.48 -39.47
C LYS A 327 35.00 -6.75 -40.69
N ILE A 328 35.10 -8.00 -41.12
CA ILE A 328 35.95 -8.41 -42.25
C ILE A 328 35.13 -9.20 -43.25
N TYR A 329 35.21 -8.80 -44.51
CA TYR A 329 34.57 -9.43 -45.65
C TYR A 329 35.62 -10.28 -46.36
N HIS A 330 35.43 -11.60 -46.27
CA HIS A 330 36.35 -12.59 -46.83
C HIS A 330 35.96 -12.92 -48.28
N ALA A 331 36.72 -13.79 -48.94
CA ALA A 331 36.50 -14.15 -50.33
C ALA A 331 35.04 -14.59 -50.62
N GLY A 332 34.46 -15.43 -49.76
CA GLY A 332 33.10 -15.94 -49.92
C GLY A 332 32.01 -14.88 -49.87
N SER A 333 32.25 -13.74 -49.20
CA SER A 333 31.27 -12.65 -49.15
C SER A 333 31.01 -12.01 -50.52
N ALA A 334 31.97 -12.11 -51.44
CA ALA A 334 31.87 -11.63 -52.81
C ALA A 334 31.60 -12.77 -53.82
N GLY A 335 31.13 -13.93 -53.33
CA GLY A 335 30.77 -15.07 -54.17
C GLY A 335 31.94 -15.91 -54.69
N GLU A 336 33.15 -15.73 -54.16
CA GLU A 336 34.23 -16.72 -54.34
C GLU A 336 34.00 -17.95 -53.44
N GLY A 337 34.80 -19.01 -53.61
CA GLY A 337 34.69 -20.19 -52.74
C GLY A 337 35.02 -19.82 -51.29
N SER A 338 34.23 -20.31 -50.32
CA SER A 338 34.49 -20.06 -48.89
C SER A 338 35.78 -20.75 -48.41
N ASP A 339 36.27 -21.75 -49.14
CA ASP A 339 37.62 -22.30 -48.96
C ASP A 339 38.72 -21.26 -49.25
N LEU A 340 38.40 -20.15 -49.91
CA LEU A 340 39.26 -18.98 -50.15
C LEU A 340 39.25 -17.95 -49.01
N ASN A 341 38.40 -18.10 -47.99
CA ASN A 341 38.38 -17.21 -46.82
C ASN A 341 39.68 -17.20 -46.03
N THR A 342 39.91 -16.09 -45.32
CA THR A 342 40.99 -16.02 -44.33
C THR A 342 40.56 -16.81 -43.09
N SER A 343 41.50 -17.59 -42.55
CA SER A 343 41.25 -18.55 -41.47
C SER A 343 41.59 -18.00 -40.08
N SER A 344 42.44 -16.97 -40.03
CA SER A 344 42.87 -16.36 -38.77
C SER A 344 43.49 -14.99 -38.99
N TRP A 345 43.41 -14.14 -37.96
CA TRP A 345 44.07 -12.85 -37.95
C TRP A 345 44.44 -12.41 -36.54
N ASP A 346 45.49 -11.59 -36.47
CA ASP A 346 45.92 -10.93 -35.24
C ASP A 346 45.83 -9.41 -35.46
N VAL A 347 45.25 -8.68 -34.50
CA VAL A 347 45.22 -7.22 -34.50
C VAL A 347 46.24 -6.68 -33.50
N TYR A 348 46.95 -5.64 -33.90
CA TYR A 348 47.98 -4.98 -33.13
C TYR A 348 47.76 -3.46 -33.11
N ILE A 349 48.22 -2.86 -32.02
CA ILE A 349 48.40 -1.40 -31.87
C ILE A 349 49.88 -1.12 -31.60
N LEU A 350 50.29 0.16 -31.67
CA LEU A 350 51.63 0.53 -31.21
C LEU A 350 51.83 0.18 -29.74
N ASN A 351 53.01 -0.34 -29.44
CA ASN A 351 53.44 -0.64 -28.09
C ASN A 351 54.07 0.62 -27.48
N GLU A 352 53.26 1.35 -26.71
CA GLU A 352 53.68 2.62 -26.10
C GLU A 352 54.81 2.54 -25.10
N ARG A 353 55.17 1.32 -24.64
CA ARG A 353 56.42 1.13 -23.90
C ARG A 353 57.65 1.57 -24.71
N TYR A 354 57.56 1.52 -26.04
CA TYR A 354 58.67 1.82 -26.95
C TYR A 354 58.42 3.05 -27.82
N LEU A 355 57.18 3.30 -28.25
CA LEU A 355 56.85 4.41 -29.12
C LEU A 355 55.38 4.82 -28.99
N THR A 356 55.12 6.09 -28.71
CA THR A 356 53.76 6.65 -28.72
C THR A 356 53.27 6.90 -30.15
N GLU A 357 51.96 6.89 -30.36
CA GLU A 357 51.38 7.23 -31.67
C GLU A 357 51.74 8.65 -32.10
N GLU A 358 51.73 9.62 -31.18
CA GLU A 358 52.14 11.00 -31.47
C GLU A 358 53.57 11.05 -32.01
N ALA A 359 54.51 10.36 -31.36
CA ALA A 359 55.89 10.30 -31.82
C ALA A 359 56.01 9.61 -33.19
N TYR A 360 55.22 8.56 -33.45
CA TYR A 360 55.17 7.90 -34.75
C TYR A 360 54.71 8.85 -35.87
N PHE A 361 53.63 9.62 -35.65
CA PHE A 361 53.10 10.52 -36.67
C PHE A 361 54.02 11.72 -36.95
N ASN A 362 54.87 12.10 -35.99
CA ASN A 362 55.87 13.16 -36.15
C ASN A 362 57.17 12.70 -36.86
N MET A 363 57.33 11.40 -37.16
CA MET A 363 58.48 10.87 -37.89
C MET A 363 58.34 11.04 -39.41
N ASP A 364 59.47 11.08 -40.12
CA ASP A 364 59.46 10.99 -41.58
C ASP A 364 58.95 9.62 -42.07
N ARG A 365 58.49 9.57 -43.32
CA ARG A 365 57.84 8.37 -43.89
C ARG A 365 58.76 7.14 -43.94
N SER A 366 60.07 7.34 -44.14
CA SER A 366 61.03 6.24 -44.16
C SER A 366 61.15 5.60 -42.78
N THR A 367 61.21 6.42 -41.74
CA THR A 367 61.24 5.97 -40.35
C THR A 367 59.93 5.29 -39.93
N GLN A 368 58.77 5.85 -40.30
CA GLN A 368 57.46 5.23 -40.08
C GLN A 368 57.37 3.84 -40.70
N ASN A 369 57.82 3.70 -41.96
CA ASN A 369 57.86 2.41 -42.66
C ASN A 369 58.74 1.39 -41.93
N ARG A 370 59.86 1.84 -41.35
CA ARG A 370 60.77 0.98 -40.58
C ARG A 370 60.12 0.51 -39.28
N VAL A 371 59.41 1.38 -38.58
CA VAL A 371 58.63 1.03 -37.38
C VAL A 371 57.57 -0.03 -37.70
N CYS A 372 56.82 0.10 -38.80
CA CYS A 372 55.79 -0.87 -39.19
C CYS A 372 56.31 -2.31 -39.33
N GLN A 373 57.57 -2.46 -39.75
CA GLN A 373 58.20 -3.76 -40.01
C GLN A 373 58.73 -4.44 -38.74
N ILE A 374 59.03 -3.67 -37.70
CA ILE A 374 59.81 -4.14 -36.57
C ILE A 374 58.87 -4.58 -35.42
N ALA A 375 58.90 -5.88 -35.09
CA ALA A 375 57.87 -6.54 -34.27
C ALA A 375 57.66 -5.98 -32.85
N TRP A 376 58.72 -5.65 -32.10
CA TRP A 376 58.61 -5.14 -30.71
C TRP A 376 57.87 -3.79 -30.57
N PHE A 377 57.70 -3.01 -31.66
CA PHE A 377 56.89 -1.79 -31.66
C PHE A 377 55.39 -2.06 -31.69
N TRP A 378 54.97 -3.31 -31.85
CA TRP A 378 53.57 -3.70 -31.98
C TRP A 378 53.15 -4.58 -30.80
N LYS A 379 52.07 -4.20 -30.14
CA LYS A 379 51.41 -4.98 -29.09
C LYS A 379 50.20 -5.67 -29.70
N ARG A 380 50.17 -7.00 -29.64
CA ARG A 380 49.00 -7.78 -30.07
C ARG A 380 47.87 -7.59 -29.05
N ILE A 381 46.68 -7.27 -29.53
CA ILE A 381 45.50 -7.00 -28.70
C ILE A 381 44.34 -7.94 -28.99
N HIS A 382 44.31 -8.56 -30.17
CA HIS A 382 43.25 -9.48 -30.54
C HIS A 382 43.76 -10.61 -31.42
N VAL A 383 43.12 -11.78 -31.31
CA VAL A 383 43.46 -13.00 -32.06
C VAL A 383 42.18 -13.73 -32.40
N THR A 384 41.97 -13.98 -33.69
CA THR A 384 40.91 -14.84 -34.20
C THR A 384 41.53 -16.05 -34.89
N THR A 385 41.04 -17.25 -34.59
CA THR A 385 41.50 -18.51 -35.20
C THR A 385 40.33 -19.38 -35.66
N GLY A 386 40.54 -20.14 -36.73
CA GLY A 386 39.56 -21.10 -37.22
C GLY A 386 38.33 -20.47 -37.89
N ASN A 387 38.46 -19.27 -38.48
CA ASN A 387 37.35 -18.64 -39.18
C ASN A 387 36.88 -19.50 -40.35
N THR A 388 35.57 -19.67 -40.44
CA THR A 388 34.86 -20.34 -41.55
C THR A 388 33.77 -19.45 -42.15
N ALA A 389 33.54 -18.25 -41.58
CA ALA A 389 32.51 -17.34 -42.03
C ALA A 389 32.99 -16.49 -43.21
N ASP A 390 32.06 -16.19 -44.11
CA ASP A 390 32.26 -15.28 -45.24
C ASP A 390 32.37 -13.81 -44.80
N ILE A 391 31.73 -13.49 -43.67
CA ILE A 391 31.84 -12.20 -42.97
C ILE A 391 32.08 -12.49 -41.49
N SER A 392 33.13 -11.92 -40.91
CA SER A 392 33.42 -12.05 -39.48
C SER A 392 33.22 -10.72 -38.76
N VAL A 393 32.75 -10.77 -37.51
CA VAL A 393 32.58 -9.61 -36.63
C VAL A 393 33.24 -9.92 -35.30
N ASP A 394 34.25 -9.13 -34.94
CA ASP A 394 34.99 -9.26 -33.69
C ASP A 394 34.87 -7.97 -32.85
N HIS A 395 34.72 -8.12 -31.53
CA HIS A 395 34.85 -7.00 -30.58
C HIS A 395 36.31 -6.90 -30.12
N ILE A 396 36.93 -5.74 -30.34
CA ILE A 396 38.36 -5.55 -30.08
C ILE A 396 38.56 -4.77 -28.78
N ASP A 397 38.80 -5.47 -27.68
CA ASP A 397 39.08 -4.82 -26.39
C ASP A 397 40.41 -4.04 -26.42
N MET A 398 40.36 -2.76 -26.07
CA MET A 398 41.50 -1.85 -26.03
C MET A 398 41.53 -1.06 -24.73
N PRO A 399 42.73 -0.83 -24.16
CA PRO A 399 42.85 -0.05 -22.93
C PRO A 399 42.56 1.44 -23.14
N GLU A 400 42.80 1.96 -24.35
CA GLU A 400 42.71 3.37 -24.71
C GLU A 400 42.39 3.52 -26.19
N ALA A 401 41.90 4.69 -26.61
CA ALA A 401 41.57 4.97 -28.00
C ALA A 401 42.83 5.07 -28.88
N ARG A 402 42.83 4.37 -30.03
CA ARG A 402 43.96 4.29 -30.97
C ARG A 402 43.48 4.54 -32.39
N ARG A 403 44.37 5.02 -33.27
CA ARG A 403 44.07 5.22 -34.71
C ARG A 403 45.01 4.46 -35.64
N LEU A 404 46.20 4.09 -35.18
CA LEU A 404 47.14 3.29 -35.94
C LEU A 404 47.02 1.81 -35.55
N PHE A 405 46.65 1.01 -36.55
CA PHE A 405 46.48 -0.43 -36.40
C PHE A 405 47.42 -1.19 -37.33
N LYS A 406 47.65 -2.45 -36.96
CA LYS A 406 48.23 -3.44 -37.85
C LYS A 406 47.43 -4.72 -37.75
N ILE A 407 47.04 -5.26 -38.90
CA ILE A 407 46.36 -6.56 -38.98
C ILE A 407 47.24 -7.55 -39.72
N ASN A 408 47.39 -8.75 -39.15
CA ASN A 408 48.14 -9.85 -39.75
C ASN A 408 47.19 -11.00 -40.03
N MET A 409 46.90 -11.22 -41.31
CA MET A 409 45.89 -12.15 -41.78
C MET A 409 46.52 -13.39 -42.39
N ARG A 410 45.86 -14.53 -42.22
CA ARG A 410 46.37 -15.83 -42.61
C ARG A 410 45.26 -16.70 -43.15
N LYS A 411 45.65 -17.64 -43.98
CA LYS A 411 44.82 -18.66 -44.61
C LYS A 411 45.38 -20.05 -44.29
N THR A 412 44.50 -21.04 -44.10
CA THR A 412 44.87 -22.46 -43.99
C THR A 412 44.92 -23.10 -45.38
N ASN A 413 45.93 -23.95 -45.60
CA ASN A 413 46.13 -24.66 -46.87
C ASN A 413 45.20 -25.87 -46.93
N GLN A 414 44.13 -25.83 -47.74
CA GLN A 414 43.23 -26.97 -47.90
C GLN A 414 43.21 -27.58 -49.30
N THR A 415 43.69 -26.90 -50.36
CA THR A 415 43.33 -27.29 -51.74
C THR A 415 44.46 -27.32 -52.79
N GLY A 416 45.72 -26.95 -52.46
CA GLY A 416 46.86 -27.14 -53.37
C GLY A 416 46.89 -26.26 -54.65
N TYR A 417 46.03 -25.24 -54.75
CA TYR A 417 45.98 -24.23 -55.84
C TYR A 417 46.77 -22.95 -55.49
N PRO A 418 47.10 -22.05 -56.45
CA PRO A 418 48.03 -20.95 -56.22
C PRO A 418 47.63 -20.05 -55.04
N TYR A 419 48.65 -19.71 -54.26
CA TYR A 419 48.58 -19.16 -52.91
C TYR A 419 48.19 -17.70 -52.92
N HIS A 420 46.93 -17.37 -52.60
CA HIS A 420 46.52 -15.99 -52.43
C HIS A 420 45.69 -15.77 -51.16
N LEU A 421 45.94 -14.64 -50.51
CA LEU A 421 45.08 -14.07 -49.48
C LEU A 421 44.14 -13.08 -50.17
N ASN A 422 42.83 -13.28 -50.01
CA ASN A 422 41.77 -12.42 -50.56
C ASN A 422 40.95 -11.83 -49.41
N VAL A 423 40.93 -10.50 -49.32
CA VAL A 423 40.13 -9.75 -48.35
C VAL A 423 39.45 -8.62 -49.11
N TYR A 424 38.13 -8.56 -49.04
CA TYR A 424 37.33 -7.59 -49.79
C TYR A 424 37.18 -6.28 -49.03
N GLU A 425 36.90 -6.32 -47.74
CA GLU A 425 36.74 -5.11 -46.94
C GLU A 425 37.04 -5.40 -45.47
N ILE A 426 37.62 -4.41 -44.80
CA ILE A 426 37.86 -4.37 -43.36
C ILE A 426 37.21 -3.09 -42.86
N GLU A 427 36.13 -3.24 -42.11
CA GLU A 427 35.40 -2.14 -41.50
C GLU A 427 35.71 -2.07 -40.01
N MET A 428 35.82 -0.85 -39.48
CA MET A 428 35.92 -0.61 -38.05
C MET A 428 34.85 0.36 -37.60
N TYR A 429 34.10 0.01 -36.57
CA TYR A 429 33.05 0.86 -36.02
C TYR A 429 33.35 1.20 -34.56
N ALA A 430 32.91 2.38 -34.09
CA ALA A 430 32.97 2.69 -32.67
C ALA A 430 32.15 1.65 -31.89
N GLY A 431 32.74 1.06 -30.85
CA GLY A 431 31.98 0.23 -29.91
C GLY A 431 30.99 1.10 -29.15
N ASN A 432 29.73 0.63 -29.03
CA ASN A 432 28.73 1.26 -28.19
C ASN A 432 29.02 1.06 -26.70
#